data_AF-A0A0Q9YMM4-F1
#
_entry.id   AF-A0A0Q9YMM4-F1
#
_cell.length_a   1.000
_cell.length_b   1.000
_cell.length_c   1.000
_cell.angle_alpha   90.00
_cell.angle_beta   90.00
_cell.angle_gamma   90.00
#
_symmetry.space_group_name_H-M   'P 1'
#
loop_
_entity.id
_entity.type
_entity.pdbx_description
1 polymer ?
#
loop_
_entity_poly.entity_id
_entity_poly.type
_entity_poly.pdbx_seq_one_letter_code
_entity_poly.pdbx_strand_id
1 'polypeptide(L)'
;MEPKSTQSQEMIHLVTEVMNTIECGYRGKENSWYKFFGTILERLNKPHSVDKIARDIISVYGGMGTFNDLVLHKNQITMLQEENDKLEQLRHDLYILCEKILTNTEL
;
A
#
# COMPACT_ATOMS: atom_id res chain seq x y z
N MET A 1 -12.19 21.80 -6.08
CA MET A 1 -11.23 20.94 -5.37
C MET A 1 -9.85 21.40 -5.77
N GLU A 2 -8.95 21.69 -4.83
CA GLU A 2 -7.56 21.94 -5.17
C GLU A 2 -6.93 20.66 -5.76
N PRO A 3 -6.01 20.79 -6.75
CA PRO A 3 -5.30 19.63 -7.29
C PRO A 3 -4.44 18.98 -6.20
N LYS A 4 -4.50 17.64 -6.12
CA LYS A 4 -3.63 16.88 -5.20
C LYS A 4 -2.16 17.04 -5.60
N SER A 5 -1.25 17.07 -4.61
CA SER A 5 0.20 17.11 -4.87
C SER A 5 0.64 15.89 -5.69
N THR A 6 1.76 16.00 -6.40
CA THR A 6 2.35 14.89 -7.18
C THR A 6 2.58 13.66 -6.31
N GLN A 7 3.06 13.84 -5.07
CA GLN A 7 3.28 12.75 -4.11
C GLN A 7 1.98 12.04 -3.74
N SER A 8 0.89 12.80 -3.48
CA SER A 8 -0.41 12.20 -3.17
C SER A 8 -0.96 11.42 -4.37
N GLN A 9 -0.76 11.89 -5.59
CA GLN A 9 -1.19 11.20 -6.81
C GLN A 9 -0.43 9.88 -7.01
N GLU A 10 0.88 9.90 -6.84
CA GLU A 10 1.74 8.72 -6.94
C GLU A 10 1.38 7.69 -5.86
N MET A 11 1.16 8.13 -4.62
CA MET A 11 0.74 7.27 -3.52
C MET A 11 -0.64 6.63 -3.78
N ILE A 12 -1.60 7.38 -4.33
CA ILE A 12 -2.90 6.85 -4.73
C ILE A 12 -2.74 5.75 -5.78
N HIS A 13 -1.88 5.97 -6.78
CA HIS A 13 -1.63 4.98 -7.81
C HIS A 13 -1.06 3.68 -7.22
N LEU A 14 0.01 3.77 -6.42
CA LEU A 14 0.64 2.60 -5.80
C LEU A 14 -0.30 1.87 -4.85
N VAL A 15 -1.03 2.58 -3.99
CA VAL A 15 -2.02 1.97 -3.08
C VAL A 15 -3.13 1.26 -3.85
N THR A 16 -3.59 1.84 -4.96
CA THR A 16 -4.59 1.20 -5.83
C THR A 16 -4.06 -0.10 -6.44
N GLU A 17 -2.83 -0.09 -6.95
CA GLU A 17 -2.20 -1.28 -7.52
C GLU A 17 -1.95 -2.38 -6.47
N VAL A 18 -1.56 -2.00 -5.25
CA VAL A 18 -1.47 -2.94 -4.12
C VAL A 18 -2.81 -3.59 -3.84
N MET A 19 -3.89 -2.81 -3.76
CA MET A 19 -5.23 -3.34 -3.50
C MET A 19 -5.69 -4.31 -4.60
N ASN A 20 -5.51 -3.94 -5.87
CA ASN A 20 -5.84 -4.79 -7.02
C ASN A 20 -5.09 -6.12 -6.96
N THR A 21 -3.80 -6.08 -6.63
CA THR A 21 -2.94 -7.27 -6.57
C THR A 21 -3.35 -8.18 -5.39
N ILE A 22 -3.67 -7.62 -4.22
CA ILE A 22 -4.18 -8.38 -3.07
C ILE A 22 -5.52 -9.04 -3.39
N GLU A 23 -6.42 -8.34 -4.09
CA GLU A 23 -7.73 -8.89 -4.48
C GLU A 23 -7.60 -10.10 -5.40
N CYS A 24 -6.58 -10.20 -6.25
CA CYS A 24 -6.33 -11.40 -7.06
C CYS A 24 -6.03 -12.64 -6.21
N GLY A 25 -5.34 -12.45 -5.07
CA GLY A 25 -4.95 -13.54 -4.16
C GLY A 25 -6.04 -14.00 -3.20
N TYR A 26 -7.08 -13.21 -2.96
CA TYR A 26 -8.12 -13.56 -1.99
C TYR A 26 -9.51 -13.44 -2.60
N ARG A 27 -10.44 -14.32 -2.25
CA ARG A 27 -11.86 -14.10 -2.58
C ARG A 27 -12.43 -12.98 -1.70
N GLY A 28 -12.09 -11.74 -2.04
CA GLY A 28 -12.78 -10.53 -1.59
C GLY A 28 -12.14 -9.77 -0.42
N LYS A 29 -12.92 -8.80 0.07
CA LYS A 29 -12.51 -7.72 0.97
C LYS A 29 -12.29 -8.15 2.42
N GLU A 30 -12.22 -9.45 2.71
CA GLU A 30 -12.06 -9.97 4.07
C GLU A 30 -10.62 -9.90 4.57
N ASN A 31 -9.64 -9.77 3.65
CA ASN A 31 -8.23 -9.60 3.95
C ASN A 31 -7.96 -8.28 4.71
N SER A 32 -7.22 -8.36 5.82
CA SER A 32 -6.91 -7.21 6.68
C SER A 32 -6.09 -6.13 5.97
N TRP A 33 -5.15 -6.51 5.10
CA TRP A 33 -4.34 -5.56 4.31
C TRP A 33 -5.17 -4.86 3.24
N TYR A 34 -6.07 -5.59 2.57
CA TYR A 34 -7.01 -4.96 1.64
C TYR A 34 -7.86 -3.88 2.35
N LYS A 35 -8.36 -4.17 3.56
CA LYS A 35 -9.11 -3.20 4.37
C LYS A 35 -8.25 -2.01 4.78
N PHE A 36 -7.03 -2.27 5.28
CA PHE A 36 -6.08 -1.24 5.67
C PHE A 36 -5.80 -0.26 4.51
N PHE A 37 -5.41 -0.79 3.35
CA PHE A 37 -5.13 0.03 2.17
C PHE A 37 -6.38 0.72 1.62
N GLY A 38 -7.57 0.12 1.78
CA GLY A 38 -8.84 0.78 1.50
C GLY A 38 -9.07 2.03 2.37
N THR A 39 -8.77 1.95 3.66
CA THR A 39 -8.82 3.11 4.56
C THR A 39 -7.78 4.17 4.20
N ILE A 40 -6.57 3.76 3.82
CA ILE A 40 -5.53 4.68 3.30
C ILE A 40 -6.03 5.41 2.05
N LEU A 41 -6.58 4.69 1.08
CA LEU A 41 -7.09 5.26 -0.16
C LEU A 41 -8.26 6.23 0.09
N GLU A 42 -9.17 5.92 1.00
CA GLU A 42 -10.25 6.84 1.40
C GLU A 42 -9.69 8.14 1.98
N ARG A 43 -8.68 8.05 2.85
CA ARG A 43 -8.01 9.22 3.46
C ARG A 43 -7.28 10.06 2.42
N LEU A 44 -6.59 9.44 1.46
CA LEU A 44 -5.94 10.11 0.32
C LEU A 44 -6.94 10.83 -0.59
N ASN A 45 -8.22 10.44 -0.57
CA ASN A 45 -9.30 11.07 -1.33
C ASN A 45 -9.99 12.24 -0.61
N LYS A 46 -9.59 12.55 0.62
CA LYS A 46 -10.05 13.70 1.40
C LYS A 46 -8.88 14.68 1.61
N PRO A 47 -9.10 15.89 2.14
CA PRO A 47 -8.00 16.72 2.63
C PRO A 47 -7.16 15.95 3.66
N HIS A 48 -5.86 15.89 3.47
CA HIS A 48 -4.94 15.07 4.26
C HIS A 48 -3.57 15.74 4.38
N SER A 49 -2.76 15.27 5.33
CA SER A 49 -1.31 15.51 5.30
C SER A 49 -0.62 14.24 4.83
N VAL A 50 0.18 14.38 3.77
CA VAL A 50 0.78 13.25 3.07
C VAL A 50 1.84 12.55 3.95
N ASP A 51 2.54 13.32 4.79
CA ASP A 51 3.52 12.81 5.76
C ASP A 51 2.88 11.90 6.81
N LYS A 52 1.69 12.25 7.33
CA LYS A 52 0.97 11.40 8.29
C LYS A 52 0.55 10.09 7.65
N ILE A 53 0.05 10.13 6.42
CA ILE A 53 -0.31 8.92 5.68
C ILE A 53 0.94 8.06 5.40
N ALA A 54 2.06 8.69 5.02
CA ALA A 54 3.33 7.98 4.80
C ALA A 54 3.83 7.26 6.07
N ARG A 55 3.74 7.90 7.25
CA ARG A 55 4.08 7.25 8.54
C ARG A 55 3.20 6.03 8.82
N ASP A 56 1.89 6.16 8.60
CA ASP A 56 0.96 5.04 8.82
C ASP A 56 1.28 3.87 7.88
N ILE A 57 1.61 4.14 6.61
CA ILE A 57 2.01 3.11 5.66
C ILE A 57 3.34 2.46 6.08
N ILE A 58 4.38 3.22 6.43
CA ILE A 58 5.67 2.65 6.86
C ILE A 58 5.52 1.78 8.12
N SER A 59 4.59 2.14 9.02
CA SER A 59 4.37 1.38 10.26
C SER A 59 4.02 -0.09 10.03
N VAL A 60 3.51 -0.45 8.84
CA VAL A 60 3.13 -1.83 8.52
C VAL A 60 4.24 -2.64 7.84
N TYR A 61 5.44 -2.08 7.65
CA TYR A 61 6.59 -2.77 7.02
C TYR A 61 7.55 -3.44 8.05
N GLY A 62 7.38 -3.22 9.35
CA GLY A 62 8.31 -3.70 10.39
C GLY A 62 7.67 -4.61 11.45
N GLY A 63 8.35 -5.71 11.81
CA GLY A 63 7.90 -6.69 12.81
C GLY A 63 7.51 -8.06 12.24
N MET A 64 6.92 -8.93 13.06
CA MET A 64 6.31 -10.22 12.64
C MET A 64 4.81 -10.04 12.35
N GLY A 65 4.32 -10.61 11.25
CA GLY A 65 2.90 -10.49 10.84
C GLY A 65 2.60 -9.18 10.13
N THR A 66 3.58 -8.65 9.41
CA THR A 66 3.56 -7.36 8.71
C THR A 66 3.02 -7.50 7.29
N PHE A 67 2.87 -6.37 6.60
CA PHE A 67 2.52 -6.38 5.19
C PHE A 67 3.60 -7.06 4.33
N ASN A 68 4.86 -7.07 4.77
CA ASN A 68 5.95 -7.78 4.08
C ASN A 68 5.80 -9.30 4.13
N ASP A 69 5.13 -9.81 5.17
CA ASP A 69 4.91 -11.26 5.33
C ASP A 69 3.73 -11.78 4.47
N LEU A 70 3.01 -10.89 3.78
CA LEU A 70 1.89 -11.27 2.93
C LEU A 70 2.38 -12.03 1.69
N VAL A 71 1.88 -13.25 1.52
CA VAL A 71 2.07 -14.10 0.34
C VAL A 71 0.71 -14.47 -0.26
N LEU A 72 0.53 -14.13 -1.54
CA LEU A 72 -0.71 -14.34 -2.28
C LEU A 72 -0.85 -15.78 -2.74
N HIS A 73 -2.04 -16.34 -2.53
CA HIS A 73 -2.36 -17.71 -2.89
C HIS A 73 -3.82 -17.85 -3.34
N LYS A 74 -4.07 -18.45 -4.51
CA LYS A 74 -5.42 -18.71 -4.98
C LYS A 74 -5.98 -19.98 -4.34
N ASN A 75 -7.19 -19.89 -3.79
CA ASN A 75 -7.90 -21.00 -3.13
C ASN A 75 -7.04 -21.70 -2.04
N GLN A 76 -6.16 -20.98 -1.35
CA GLN A 76 -5.27 -21.52 -0.30
C GLN A 76 -4.26 -22.57 -0.75
N ILE A 77 -4.16 -22.86 -2.06
CA ILE A 77 -3.38 -23.99 -2.58
C ILE A 77 -2.38 -23.54 -3.65
N THR A 78 -2.76 -22.62 -4.52
CA THR A 78 -1.91 -22.21 -5.65
C THR A 78 -1.20 -20.91 -5.35
N MET A 79 0.12 -20.95 -5.21
CA MET A 79 0.93 -19.73 -5.11
C MET A 79 0.83 -18.94 -6.42
N LEU A 80 0.61 -17.63 -6.31
CA LEU A 80 0.47 -16.73 -7.45
C LEU A 80 1.80 -16.03 -7.70
N GLN A 81 2.73 -16.67 -8.43
CA GLN A 81 4.11 -16.20 -8.50
C GLN A 81 4.21 -14.80 -9.13
N GLU A 82 3.58 -14.57 -10.28
CA GLU A 82 3.62 -13.27 -10.97
C GLU A 82 3.01 -12.15 -10.12
N GLU A 83 1.91 -12.42 -9.42
CA GLU A 83 1.27 -11.46 -8.53
C GLU A 83 2.09 -11.21 -7.26
N ASN A 84 2.78 -12.22 -6.72
CA ASN A 84 3.70 -12.03 -5.60
C ASN A 84 4.93 -11.21 -6.00
N ASP A 85 5.50 -11.46 -7.19
CA ASP A 85 6.61 -10.66 -7.73
C ASP A 85 6.17 -9.20 -7.95
N LYS A 86 4.95 -9.00 -8.47
CA LYS A 86 4.35 -7.66 -8.59
C LYS A 86 4.13 -7.02 -7.22
N LEU A 87 3.59 -7.76 -6.25
CA LEU A 87 3.36 -7.25 -4.90
C LEU A 87 4.67 -6.84 -4.24
N GLU A 88 5.75 -7.59 -4.46
CA GLU A 88 7.07 -7.27 -3.94
C GLU A 88 7.63 -5.96 -4.52
N GLN A 89 7.50 -5.77 -5.83
CA GLN A 89 7.88 -4.50 -6.46
C GLN A 89 7.05 -3.33 -5.91
N LEU A 90 5.74 -3.50 -5.79
CA LEU A 90 4.85 -2.47 -5.25
C LEU A 90 5.15 -2.13 -3.78
N ARG A 91 5.53 -3.13 -2.98
CA ARG A 91 6.00 -2.94 -1.59
C ARG A 91 7.23 -2.04 -1.57
N HIS A 92 8.22 -2.35 -2.41
CA HIS A 92 9.45 -1.57 -2.51
C HIS A 92 9.16 -0.12 -2.93
N ASP A 93 8.41 0.07 -4.01
CA ASP A 93 8.12 1.40 -4.56
C ASP A 93 7.34 2.26 -3.56
N LEU A 94 6.35 1.68 -2.89
CA LEU A 94 5.54 2.38 -1.89
C LEU A 94 6.36 2.74 -0.66
N TYR A 95 7.24 1.86 -0.19
CA TYR A 95 8.16 2.16 0.91
C TYR A 95 9.08 3.34 0.57
N ILE A 96 9.75 3.28 -0.58
CA ILE A 96 10.67 4.34 -1.04
C ILE A 96 9.96 5.68 -1.19
N LEU A 97 8.74 5.70 -1.75
CA LEU A 97 7.94 6.92 -1.84
C LEU A 97 7.65 7.49 -0.44
N CYS A 98 7.22 6.64 0.50
CA CYS A 98 6.92 7.08 1.86
C CYS A 98 8.17 7.60 2.57
N GLU A 99 9.31 6.94 2.42
CA GLU A 99 10.59 7.38 3.01
C GLU A 99 10.97 8.76 2.48
N LYS A 100 10.95 8.96 1.16
CA LYS A 100 11.21 10.26 0.52
C LYS A 100 10.28 11.36 1.02
N ILE A 101 9.01 11.07 1.24
CA ILE A 101 8.05 12.05 1.77
C ILE A 101 8.48 12.48 3.18
N LEU A 102 8.84 11.52 4.04
CA LEU A 102 9.21 11.82 5.43
C LEU A 102 10.53 12.55 5.54
N THR A 103 11.55 12.17 4.77
CA THR A 103 12.86 12.84 4.79
C THR A 103 12.78 14.28 4.27
N ASN A 104 11.90 14.56 3.31
CA ASN A 104 11.69 15.91 2.79
C ASN A 104 10.86 16.82 3.72
N THR A 105 10.26 16.26 4.77
CA THR A 105 9.44 17.02 5.74
C THR A 105 10.25 17.44 6.98
N GLU A 106 11.50 16.98 7.12
CA GLU A 106 12.40 17.34 8.24
C GLU A 106 13.31 18.56 7.97
N LEU A 107 12.97 19.40 6.97
CA LEU A 107 13.68 20.65 6.64
C LEU A 107 12.77 21.88 6.78
#